data_AF-A0A8J7XKX7-F1
#
_entry.id   AF-A0A8J7XKX7-F1
#
_cell.length_a   1.000
_cell.length_b   1.000
_cell.length_c   1.000
_cell.angle_alpha   90.00
_cell.angle_beta   90.00
_cell.angle_gamma   90.00
#
_symmetry.space_group_name_H-M   'P 1'
#
loop_
_entity.id
_entity.type
_entity.pdbx_description
1 polymer ?
#
loop_
_entity_poly.entity_id
_entity_poly.type
_entity_poly.pdbx_seq_one_letter_code
_entity_poly.pdbx_strand_id
1 'polypeptide(L)'
;EAKRRAKEATQGVLDSIKWLANLDAVLVVMDSTIDPYTQVNITILGNLEARNIPFLVVANKIDLPTSDPDRIKQAFPDKSFVSISAKDGQNIDLLYEKLFDMVMS
;
A
#
# COMPACT_ATOMS: atom_id res chain seq x y z
N GLU A 1 25.92 -24.24 0.91
CA GLU A 1 25.26 -23.00 1.41
C GLU A 1 24.67 -22.13 0.29
N ALA A 2 25.46 -21.75 -0.74
CA ALA A 2 24.97 -20.95 -1.88
C ALA A 2 23.77 -21.59 -2.64
N LYS A 3 23.79 -22.91 -2.89
CA LYS A 3 22.63 -23.64 -3.47
C LYS A 3 21.38 -23.63 -2.56
N ARG A 4 21.56 -23.58 -1.24
CA ARG A 4 20.44 -23.54 -0.27
C ARG A 4 19.81 -22.15 -0.26
N ARG A 5 20.63 -21.10 -0.20
CA ARG A 5 20.17 -19.70 -0.30
C ARG A 5 19.50 -19.37 -1.63
N ALA A 6 20.01 -19.90 -2.75
CA ALA A 6 19.38 -19.74 -4.06
C ALA A 6 18.00 -20.42 -4.11
N LYS A 7 17.87 -21.63 -3.55
CA LYS A 7 16.60 -22.36 -3.49
C LYS A 7 15.59 -21.68 -2.56
N GLU A 8 16.03 -21.16 -1.40
CA GLU A 8 15.21 -20.38 -0.47
C GLU A 8 14.73 -19.06 -1.10
N ALA A 9 15.59 -18.36 -1.85
CA ALA A 9 15.22 -17.15 -2.57
C ALA A 9 14.21 -17.43 -3.70
N THR A 10 14.40 -18.49 -4.48
CA THR A 10 13.43 -18.91 -5.51
C THR A 10 12.10 -19.34 -4.90
N GLN A 11 12.13 -20.03 -3.75
CA GLN A 11 10.92 -20.42 -3.02
C GLN A 11 10.17 -19.19 -2.48
N GLY A 12 10.87 -18.21 -1.91
CA GLY A 12 10.26 -16.96 -1.43
C GLY A 12 9.61 -16.12 -2.54
N VAL A 13 10.20 -16.12 -3.75
CA VAL A 13 9.60 -15.48 -4.94
C VAL A 13 8.37 -16.26 -5.40
N LEU A 14 8.45 -17.59 -5.47
CA LEU A 14 7.32 -18.43 -5.88
C LEU A 14 6.16 -18.39 -4.88
N ASP A 15 6.45 -18.33 -3.58
CA ASP A 15 5.43 -18.20 -2.55
C ASP A 15 4.79 -16.82 -2.62
N SER A 16 5.57 -15.75 -2.82
CA SER A 16 5.04 -14.40 -3.09
C SER A 16 4.14 -14.36 -4.34
N ILE A 17 4.50 -15.10 -5.40
CA ILE A 17 3.68 -15.24 -6.62
C ILE A 17 2.39 -16.03 -6.35
N LYS A 18 2.41 -17.05 -5.48
CA LYS A 18 1.20 -17.78 -5.06
C LYS A 18 0.26 -16.90 -4.24
N TRP A 19 0.78 -16.02 -3.38
CA TRP A 19 -0.03 -15.10 -2.60
C TRP A 19 -0.73 -14.05 -3.47
N LEU A 20 -0.09 -13.59 -4.56
CA LEU A 20 -0.68 -12.65 -5.51
C LEU A 20 -1.97 -13.16 -6.21
N ALA A 21 -2.21 -14.47 -6.23
CA ALA A 21 -3.42 -15.04 -6.84
C ALA A 21 -4.64 -15.03 -5.91
N ASN A 22 -4.46 -14.82 -4.60
CA ASN A 22 -5.51 -14.85 -3.57
C ASN A 22 -5.40 -13.63 -2.64
N LEU A 23 -5.20 -12.44 -3.19
CA LEU A 23 -5.25 -11.20 -2.39
C LEU A 23 -6.67 -10.67 -2.35
N ASP A 24 -7.25 -10.61 -1.17
CA ASP A 24 -8.56 -9.97 -0.95
C ASP A 24 -8.46 -8.44 -1.04
N ALA A 25 -7.31 -7.87 -0.65
CA ALA A 25 -7.03 -6.44 -0.78
C ALA A 25 -5.53 -6.11 -0.76
N VAL A 26 -5.18 -4.91 -1.23
CA VAL A 26 -3.81 -4.36 -1.24
C VAL A 26 -3.73 -3.04 -0.47
N LEU A 27 -2.70 -2.88 0.36
CA LEU A 27 -2.35 -1.58 0.93
C LEU A 27 -1.29 -0.91 0.05
N VAL A 28 -1.60 0.26 -0.51
CA VAL A 28 -0.66 1.05 -1.30
C VAL A 28 -0.09 2.15 -0.41
N VAL A 29 1.08 1.91 0.17
CA VAL A 29 1.72 2.83 1.10
C VAL A 29 2.54 3.88 0.34
N MET A 30 2.20 5.15 0.52
CA MET A 30 2.87 6.29 -0.08
C MET A 30 3.53 7.16 0.99
N ASP A 31 4.71 7.68 0.70
CA ASP A 31 5.41 8.64 1.55
C ASP A 31 4.78 10.03 1.41
N SER A 32 4.16 10.53 2.48
CA SER A 32 3.49 11.84 2.51
C SER A 32 4.43 13.03 2.44
N THR A 33 5.75 12.83 2.47
CA THR A 33 6.74 13.91 2.29
C THR A 33 7.19 14.08 0.84
N ILE A 34 6.74 13.20 -0.07
CA ILE A 34 7.15 13.16 -1.48
C ILE A 34 5.95 13.46 -2.38
N ASP A 35 6.22 14.03 -3.55
CA ASP A 35 5.20 14.23 -4.58
C ASP A 35 4.50 12.89 -4.94
N PRO A 36 3.16 12.79 -4.82
CA PRO A 36 2.42 11.58 -5.16
C PRO A 36 2.44 11.23 -6.66
N TYR A 37 2.68 12.20 -7.55
CA TYR A 37 2.59 12.04 -9.01
C TYR A 37 3.83 11.37 -9.63
N THR A 38 4.27 10.27 -9.06
CA THR A 38 5.33 9.45 -9.65
C THR A 38 4.74 8.47 -10.66
N GLN A 39 5.50 8.18 -11.73
CA GLN A 39 5.11 7.15 -12.72
C GLN A 39 4.87 5.80 -12.03
N VAL A 40 5.62 5.50 -10.98
CA VAL A 40 5.47 4.26 -10.20
C VAL A 40 4.10 4.21 -9.51
N ASN A 41 3.72 5.26 -8.78
CA ASN A 41 2.43 5.31 -8.08
C ASN A 41 1.25 5.21 -9.06
N ILE A 42 1.29 5.98 -10.15
CA ILE A 42 0.25 5.96 -11.19
C ILE A 42 0.15 4.57 -11.82
N THR A 43 1.28 3.94 -12.13
CA THR A 43 1.31 2.61 -12.77
C THR A 43 0.77 1.52 -11.85
N ILE A 44 1.14 1.54 -10.55
CA ILE A 44 0.66 0.56 -9.57
C ILE A 44 -0.87 0.68 -9.42
N LEU A 45 -1.36 1.90 -9.18
CA LEU A 45 -2.81 2.13 -9.01
C LEU A 45 -3.60 1.71 -10.26
N GLY A 46 -3.17 2.13 -11.45
CA GLY A 46 -3.83 1.73 -12.69
C GLY A 46 -3.81 0.22 -12.95
N ASN A 47 -2.76 -0.49 -12.50
CA ASN A 47 -2.71 -1.95 -12.61
C ASN A 47 -3.72 -2.64 -11.68
N LEU A 48 -3.84 -2.17 -10.44
CA LEU A 48 -4.80 -2.70 -9.46
C LEU A 48 -6.24 -2.49 -9.94
N GLU A 49 -6.54 -1.29 -10.46
CA GLU A 49 -7.84 -0.98 -11.06
C GLU A 49 -8.16 -1.88 -12.26
N ALA A 50 -7.21 -2.03 -13.20
CA ALA A 50 -7.40 -2.86 -14.39
C ALA A 50 -7.65 -4.35 -14.06
N ARG A 51 -7.26 -4.79 -12.86
CA ARG A 51 -7.44 -6.16 -12.36
C ARG A 51 -8.60 -6.30 -11.38
N ASN A 52 -9.34 -5.22 -11.10
CA ASN A 52 -10.39 -5.16 -10.07
C ASN A 52 -9.91 -5.67 -8.70
N ILE A 53 -8.67 -5.36 -8.33
CA ILE A 53 -8.11 -5.72 -7.02
C ILE A 53 -8.48 -4.59 -6.05
N PRO A 54 -9.21 -4.85 -4.95
CA PRO A 54 -9.49 -3.83 -3.94
C PRO A 54 -8.20 -3.29 -3.33
N PHE A 55 -8.11 -1.97 -3.12
CA PHE A 55 -6.95 -1.37 -2.47
C PHE A 55 -7.27 -0.14 -1.64
N LEU A 56 -6.43 0.07 -0.63
CA LEU A 56 -6.47 1.23 0.27
C LEU A 56 -5.14 1.99 0.14
N VAL A 57 -5.22 3.27 -0.21
CA VAL A 57 -4.08 4.18 -0.25
C VAL A 57 -3.75 4.62 1.18
N VAL A 58 -2.51 4.40 1.59
CA VAL A 58 -2.01 4.69 2.94
C VAL A 58 -0.95 5.79 2.85
N ALA A 59 -1.31 7.00 3.24
CA ALA A 59 -0.40 8.14 3.33
C ALA A 59 0.41 8.07 4.64
N ASN A 60 1.66 7.63 4.55
CA ASN A 60 2.52 7.36 5.70
C ASN A 60 3.51 8.50 5.97
N LYS A 61 4.04 8.54 7.20
CA LYS A 61 4.99 9.52 7.74
C LYS A 61 4.37 10.85 8.18
N ILE A 62 3.12 10.84 8.64
CA ILE A 62 2.46 12.05 9.17
C ILE A 62 3.14 12.63 10.43
N ASP A 63 4.09 11.92 11.02
CA ASP A 63 4.94 12.42 12.11
C ASP A 63 5.95 13.49 11.64
N LEU A 64 6.22 13.59 10.33
CA LEU A 64 7.20 14.53 9.80
C LEU A 64 6.56 15.90 9.51
N PRO A 65 7.24 17.02 9.80
CA PRO A 65 6.68 18.36 9.58
C PRO A 65 6.49 18.71 8.10
N THR A 66 7.20 18.02 7.20
CA THR A 66 7.07 18.17 5.75
C THR A 66 5.99 17.26 5.15
N SER A 67 5.30 16.48 5.98
CA SER A 67 4.26 15.57 5.52
C SER A 67 3.02 16.33 5.09
N ASP A 68 2.52 16.03 3.90
CA ASP A 68 1.28 16.56 3.34
C ASP A 68 0.44 15.39 2.79
N PRO A 69 -0.29 14.67 3.67
CA PRO A 69 -1.13 13.55 3.25
C PRO A 69 -2.31 14.01 2.37
N ASP A 70 -2.74 15.27 2.49
CA ASP A 70 -3.82 15.83 1.68
C ASP A 70 -3.42 15.94 0.20
N ARG A 71 -2.14 16.17 -0.12
CA ARG A 71 -1.66 16.07 -1.51
C ARG A 71 -1.91 14.70 -2.13
N ILE A 72 -1.67 13.63 -1.39
CA ILE A 72 -1.93 12.26 -1.88
C ILE A 72 -3.44 12.08 -2.10
N LYS A 73 -4.26 12.53 -1.15
CA LYS A 73 -5.72 12.45 -1.26
C LYS A 73 -6.26 13.24 -2.46
N GLN A 74 -5.73 14.43 -2.71
CA GLN A 74 -6.10 15.27 -3.85
C GLN A 74 -5.63 14.71 -5.18
N ALA A 75 -4.48 14.02 -5.21
CA ALA A 75 -3.96 13.36 -6.41
C ALA A 75 -4.81 12.15 -6.82
N PHE A 76 -5.46 11.49 -5.85
CA PHE A 76 -6.25 10.28 -6.07
C PHE A 76 -7.61 10.38 -5.34
N PRO A 77 -8.49 11.33 -5.72
CA PRO A 77 -9.65 11.72 -4.92
C PRO A 77 -10.72 10.63 -4.79
N ASP A 78 -10.82 9.74 -5.77
CA ASP A 78 -11.83 8.68 -5.81
C ASP A 78 -11.36 7.38 -5.14
N LYS A 79 -10.23 7.40 -4.43
CA LYS A 79 -9.63 6.19 -3.81
C LYS A 79 -9.88 6.13 -2.32
N SER A 80 -10.09 4.91 -1.82
CA SER A 80 -10.04 4.65 -0.38
C SER A 80 -8.69 5.11 0.17
N PHE A 81 -8.75 5.89 1.25
CA PHE A 81 -7.60 6.63 1.76
C PHE A 81 -7.56 6.63 3.29
N VAL A 82 -6.36 6.49 3.85
CA VAL A 82 -6.08 6.71 5.27
C VAL A 82 -4.67 7.29 5.43
N SER A 83 -4.47 8.16 6.42
CA SER A 83 -3.15 8.70 6.75
C SER A 83 -2.67 8.17 8.09
N ILE A 84 -1.39 7.78 8.18
CA ILE A 84 -0.80 7.13 9.36
C ILE A 84 0.61 7.65 9.66
N SER A 85 1.05 7.46 10.90
CA SER A 85 2.48 7.36 11.20
C SER A 85 2.78 5.94 11.64
N ALA A 86 3.43 5.16 10.77
CA ALA A 86 3.90 3.83 11.13
C ALA A 86 4.99 3.86 12.22
N LYS A 87 5.70 4.98 12.36
CA LYS A 87 6.77 5.16 13.35
C LYS A 87 6.21 5.42 14.74
N ASP A 88 5.25 6.34 14.83
CA ASP A 88 4.67 6.77 16.11
C ASP A 88 3.38 6.01 16.47
N GLY A 89 2.89 5.14 15.58
CA GLY A 89 1.66 4.38 15.75
C GLY A 89 0.38 5.19 15.56
N GLN A 90 0.47 6.41 15.01
CA GLN A 90 -0.69 7.28 14.81
C GLN A 90 -1.63 6.72 13.72
N ASN A 91 -2.93 6.72 14.00
CA ASN A 91 -4.03 6.27 13.12
C ASN A 91 -3.96 4.80 12.66
N ILE A 92 -3.21 3.96 13.37
CA ILE A 92 -3.14 2.52 13.05
C ILE A 92 -4.51 1.84 13.25
N ASP A 93 -5.26 2.21 14.28
CA ASP A 93 -6.62 1.69 14.50
C ASP A 93 -7.56 2.06 13.35
N LEU A 94 -7.49 3.31 12.87
CA LEU A 94 -8.26 3.76 11.70
C LEU A 94 -7.87 3.03 10.41
N LEU A 95 -6.59 2.68 10.24
CA LEU A 95 -6.14 1.84 9.13
C LEU A 95 -6.80 0.46 9.20
N TYR A 96 -6.86 -0.16 10.38
CA TYR A 96 -7.54 -1.45 10.56
C TYR A 96 -9.04 -1.36 10.28
N GLU A 97 -9.73 -0.33 10.77
CA GLU A 97 -11.14 -0.09 10.49
C GLU A 97 -11.39 0.03 8.98
N LYS A 98 -10.59 0.87 8.28
CA LYS A 98 -10.71 1.06 6.83
C LYS A 98 -10.44 -0.21 6.04
N LEU A 99 -9.45 -1.01 6.46
CA LEU A 99 -9.14 -2.28 5.83
C LEU A 99 -10.28 -3.28 6.03
N PHE A 100 -10.85 -3.34 7.23
CA PHE A 100 -11.98 -4.21 7.54
C PHE A 100 -13.22 -3.84 6.72
N ASP A 101 -13.57 -2.55 6.68
CA ASP A 101 -14.69 -2.04 5.88
C ASP A 101 -14.54 -2.41 4.40
N MET A 102 -13.33 -2.30 3.85
CA MET A 102 -13.05 -2.58 2.44
C MET A 102 -13.14 -4.07 2.08
N VAL A 103 -12.79 -4.98 2.99
CA VAL A 103 -12.80 -6.43 2.73
C VAL A 103 -14.17 -7.05 3.01
N MET A 104 -14.95 -6.47 3.92
CA MET A 104 -16.26 -6.99 4.32
C MET A 104 -17.44 -6.37 3.57
N SER A 105 -17.23 -5.31 2.77
CA SER A 105 -18.23 -4.69 1.89
C SER A 105 -18.42 -5.45 0.59
#